data_AF-A0A814YAU3-F1
#
_entry.id   AF-A0A814YAU3-F1
#
_cell.length_a   1.000
_cell.length_b   1.000
_cell.length_c   1.000
_cell.angle_alpha   90.00
_cell.angle_beta   90.00
_cell.angle_gamma   90.00
#
_symmetry.space_group_name_H-M   'P 1'
#
loop_
_entity.id
_entity.type
_entity.pdbx_description
1 polymer ?
#
loop_
_entity_poly.entity_id
_entity_poly.type
_entity_poly.pdbx_seq_one_letter_code
_entity_poly.pdbx_strand_id
1 'polypeptide(L)'
;AKGDWQAKSYQTRDTLEAEPFKSGYIIYNIHHNPVEILRRCATVGFSLYQTHSDRSIVYVNRYDWSHHHDYDFEHKIDKLLGIDRNKPDHDFFWDSSFHSRIMIIDSDSAMNIIKQWKFNTTELNQPQEKVFIDTRNESNNRVGLHLRTPKPDYELAWLVFSSDQPDSELIAIVYDGNYTSLDGQIILDEEDVVSWHEYELKEQELARRNADLLKQMQSAGRYRHN
;
A
#
# COMPACT_ATOMS: atom_id res chain seq x y z
N ALA A 1 -3.59 -15.44 -14.12
CA ALA A 1 -4.82 -16.18 -13.77
C ALA A 1 -5.61 -15.35 -12.78
N LYS A 2 -6.94 -15.21 -12.96
CA LYS A 2 -7.83 -14.55 -11.98
C LYS A 2 -7.81 -15.41 -10.69
N GLY A 3 -7.46 -14.83 -9.54
CA GLY A 3 -7.82 -15.40 -8.24
C GLY A 3 -6.69 -15.87 -7.30
N ASP A 4 -5.44 -16.00 -7.73
CA ASP A 4 -4.39 -16.49 -6.82
C ASP A 4 -3.61 -15.34 -6.17
N TRP A 5 -4.26 -14.65 -5.24
CA TRP A 5 -3.65 -13.62 -4.42
C TRP A 5 -3.25 -14.15 -3.05
N GLN A 6 -2.05 -13.82 -2.61
CA GLN A 6 -1.56 -14.05 -1.25
C GLN A 6 -1.24 -12.73 -0.60
N ALA A 7 -1.19 -12.73 0.73
CA ALA A 7 -0.70 -11.59 1.45
C ALA A 7 0.19 -12.02 2.61
N LYS A 8 1.24 -11.25 2.85
CA LYS A 8 2.25 -11.50 3.88
C LYS A 8 2.62 -10.18 4.55
N SER A 9 2.90 -10.23 5.84
CA SER A 9 3.55 -9.13 6.54
C SER A 9 5.04 -9.13 6.23
N TYR A 10 5.61 -7.96 6.01
CA TYR A 10 7.06 -7.79 6.10
C TYR A 10 7.40 -7.00 7.37
N GLN A 11 8.69 -6.83 7.62
CA GLN A 11 9.21 -6.01 8.70
C GLN A 11 10.31 -5.11 8.14
N THR A 12 10.46 -3.94 8.73
CA THR A 12 11.54 -2.99 8.47
C THR A 12 12.33 -2.73 9.74
N ARG A 13 13.58 -2.35 9.56
CA ARG A 13 14.48 -1.98 10.65
C ARG A 13 15.41 -0.83 10.25
N ASP A 14 15.39 0.22 11.06
CA ASP A 14 16.08 1.49 10.80
C ASP A 14 17.52 1.50 11.37
N THR A 15 17.78 0.70 12.41
CA THR A 15 19.12 0.44 12.95
C THR A 15 19.29 -1.02 13.37
N LEU A 16 20.51 -1.55 13.42
CA LEU A 16 20.79 -2.94 13.83
C LEU A 16 20.17 -3.32 15.18
N GLU A 17 20.11 -2.36 16.11
CA GLU A 17 19.66 -2.52 17.49
C GLU A 17 18.16 -2.23 17.69
N ALA A 18 17.49 -1.65 16.69
CA ALA A 18 16.05 -1.41 16.77
C ALA A 18 15.28 -2.74 16.68
N GLU A 19 14.27 -2.90 17.53
CA GLU A 19 13.27 -3.93 17.34
C GLU A 19 12.59 -3.72 15.98
N PRO A 20 12.30 -4.80 15.21
CA PRO A 20 11.61 -4.66 13.95
C PRO A 20 10.25 -4.00 14.16
N PHE A 21 9.91 -3.06 13.28
CA PHE A 21 8.56 -2.53 13.23
C PHE A 21 7.64 -3.62 12.68
N LYS A 22 6.39 -3.71 13.18
CA LYS A 22 5.33 -4.47 12.50
C LYS A 22 4.96 -3.75 11.21
N SER A 23 5.72 -3.86 10.14
CA SER A 23 5.65 -2.88 9.06
C SER A 23 5.17 -3.49 7.76
N GLY A 24 3.91 -3.20 7.48
CA GLY A 24 3.35 -3.33 6.15
C GLY A 24 3.03 -4.73 5.70
N TYR A 25 2.40 -4.78 4.54
CA TYR A 25 1.85 -5.98 3.94
C TYR A 25 2.13 -5.95 2.45
N ILE A 26 2.66 -7.05 1.93
CA ILE A 26 2.65 -7.30 0.48
C ILE A 26 1.43 -8.16 0.16
N ILE A 27 0.60 -7.68 -0.74
CA ILE A 27 -0.49 -8.44 -1.35
C ILE A 27 -0.08 -8.69 -2.80
N TYR A 28 0.07 -9.94 -3.22
CA TYR A 28 0.67 -10.26 -4.51
C TYR A 28 0.01 -11.46 -5.17
N ASN A 29 0.05 -11.48 -6.50
CA ASN A 29 -0.31 -12.65 -7.28
C ASN A 29 0.78 -13.71 -7.15
N ILE A 30 0.41 -14.95 -6.79
CA ILE A 30 1.39 -16.01 -6.44
C ILE A 30 2.36 -16.40 -7.55
N HIS A 31 2.07 -16.00 -8.79
CA HIS A 31 2.95 -16.25 -9.93
C HIS A 31 4.15 -15.28 -9.98
N HIS A 32 4.21 -14.31 -9.08
CA HIS A 32 5.29 -13.34 -8.98
C HIS A 32 6.03 -13.46 -7.65
N ASN A 33 7.34 -13.18 -7.68
CA ASN A 33 8.18 -13.28 -6.50
C ASN A 33 7.98 -12.07 -5.57
N PRO A 34 7.46 -12.25 -4.35
CA PRO A 34 7.21 -11.14 -3.42
C PRO A 34 8.50 -10.45 -2.96
N VAL A 35 9.62 -11.17 -2.87
CA VAL A 35 10.93 -10.61 -2.48
C VAL A 35 11.44 -9.63 -3.54
N GLU A 36 11.35 -10.01 -4.81
CA GLU A 36 11.75 -9.14 -5.92
C GLU A 36 10.87 -7.89 -5.99
N ILE A 37 9.56 -8.05 -5.82
CA ILE A 37 8.59 -6.95 -5.80
C ILE A 37 8.92 -5.97 -4.67
N LEU A 38 9.11 -6.46 -3.44
CA LEU A 38 9.49 -5.62 -2.29
C LEU A 38 10.79 -4.87 -2.55
N ARG A 39 11.82 -5.53 -3.10
CA ARG A 39 13.11 -4.89 -3.41
C ARG A 39 12.96 -3.79 -4.46
N ARG A 40 12.12 -3.99 -5.48
CA ARG A 40 11.81 -2.95 -6.49
C ARG A 40 11.10 -1.75 -5.86
N CYS A 41 10.09 -1.99 -5.02
CA CYS A 41 9.40 -0.92 -4.31
C CYS A 41 10.33 -0.17 -3.34
N ALA A 42 11.22 -0.86 -2.64
CA ALA A 42 12.23 -0.25 -1.75
C ALA A 42 13.26 0.59 -2.52
N THR A 43 13.55 0.22 -3.77
CA THR A 43 14.38 1.03 -4.68
C THR A 43 13.65 2.31 -5.10
N VAL A 44 12.33 2.23 -5.32
CA VAL A 44 11.49 3.40 -5.60
C VAL A 44 11.39 4.31 -4.37
N GLY A 45 11.15 3.74 -3.18
CA GLY A 45 10.95 4.48 -1.94
C GLY A 45 9.84 5.54 -2.06
N PHE A 46 10.02 6.68 -1.38
CA PHE A 46 9.15 7.85 -1.55
C PHE A 46 9.20 8.41 -2.97
N SER A 47 8.03 8.58 -3.60
CA SER A 47 7.96 9.24 -4.91
C SER A 47 6.71 10.10 -5.10
N LEU A 48 6.64 11.22 -4.38
CA LEU A 48 5.52 12.17 -4.39
C LEU A 48 5.07 12.62 -5.78
N TYR A 49 5.97 12.63 -6.76
CA TYR A 49 5.71 13.08 -8.13
C TYR A 49 5.95 11.98 -9.18
N GLN A 50 5.99 10.71 -8.78
CA GLN A 50 6.30 9.58 -9.68
C GLN A 50 7.59 9.79 -10.48
N THR A 51 8.63 10.38 -9.88
CA THR A 51 9.88 10.71 -10.58
C THR A 51 10.86 9.54 -10.65
N HIS A 52 10.52 8.39 -10.06
CA HIS A 52 11.31 7.18 -10.14
C HIS A 52 11.35 6.61 -11.58
N SER A 53 12.30 5.71 -11.83
CA SER A 53 12.54 5.15 -13.17
C SER A 53 11.67 3.94 -13.50
N ASP A 54 11.16 3.22 -12.49
CA ASP A 54 10.37 2.01 -12.70
C ASP A 54 8.91 2.34 -13.00
N ARG A 55 8.61 2.61 -14.27
CA ARG A 55 7.29 3.06 -14.73
C ARG A 55 6.16 2.04 -14.57
N SER A 56 6.48 0.80 -14.20
CA SER A 56 5.47 -0.20 -13.84
C SER A 56 5.06 -0.14 -12.37
N ILE A 57 5.64 0.78 -11.58
CA ILE A 57 5.27 1.03 -10.19
C ILE A 57 4.59 2.39 -10.08
N VAL A 58 3.42 2.41 -9.45
CA VAL A 58 2.75 3.64 -9.05
C VAL A 58 2.88 3.78 -7.55
N TYR A 59 3.62 4.79 -7.11
CA TYR A 59 3.66 5.18 -5.71
C TYR A 59 2.32 5.79 -5.32
N VAL A 60 1.86 5.52 -4.11
CA VAL A 60 0.63 6.06 -3.58
C VAL A 60 0.96 6.72 -2.25
N ASN A 61 0.73 8.02 -2.21
CA ASN A 61 0.89 8.85 -1.04
C ASN A 61 -0.34 8.74 -0.12
N ARG A 62 -0.16 9.11 1.15
CA ARG A 62 -1.23 9.19 2.15
C ARG A 62 -2.44 10.03 1.72
N TYR A 63 -2.22 10.99 0.83
CA TYR A 63 -3.26 11.87 0.32
C TYR A 63 -3.98 11.28 -0.89
N ASP A 64 -3.36 10.34 -1.62
CA ASP A 64 -3.97 9.76 -2.82
C ASP A 64 -5.11 8.80 -2.46
N TRP A 65 -5.10 8.23 -1.25
CA TRP A 65 -6.16 7.34 -0.72
C TRP A 65 -6.90 7.91 0.49
N SER A 66 -6.64 9.16 0.90
CA SER A 66 -7.33 9.68 2.08
C SER A 66 -8.83 9.87 1.81
N HIS A 67 -9.64 9.64 2.85
CA HIS A 67 -11.09 9.93 2.89
C HIS A 67 -11.46 11.39 2.57
N HIS A 68 -10.49 12.27 2.36
CA HIS A 68 -10.72 13.66 1.97
C HIS A 68 -10.89 13.89 0.46
N HIS A 69 -10.66 12.86 -0.39
CA HIS A 69 -10.44 13.08 -1.83
C HIS A 69 -11.42 12.43 -2.81
N ASP A 70 -12.44 11.67 -2.40
CA ASP A 70 -13.44 11.15 -3.35
C ASP A 70 -14.88 11.06 -2.81
N TYR A 71 -15.47 12.25 -2.59
CA TYR A 71 -16.88 12.38 -2.22
C TYR A 71 -17.83 11.75 -3.26
N ASP A 72 -17.47 11.72 -4.54
CA ASP A 72 -18.36 11.21 -5.61
C ASP A 72 -18.43 9.68 -5.61
N PHE A 73 -17.30 9.00 -5.40
CA PHE A 73 -17.27 7.54 -5.22
C PHE A 73 -18.04 7.13 -3.97
N GLU A 74 -17.80 7.84 -2.88
CA GLU A 74 -18.52 7.70 -1.62
C GLU A 74 -20.06 7.78 -1.80
N HIS A 75 -20.55 8.82 -2.48
CA HIS A 75 -21.99 8.97 -2.76
C HIS A 75 -22.56 7.83 -3.62
N LYS A 76 -21.77 7.28 -4.55
CA LYS A 76 -22.19 6.12 -5.36
C LYS A 76 -22.32 4.87 -4.50
N ILE A 77 -21.37 4.63 -3.59
CA ILE A 77 -21.42 3.52 -2.63
C ILE A 77 -22.61 3.70 -1.69
N ASP A 78 -22.86 4.90 -1.18
CA ASP A 78 -24.01 5.15 -0.30
C ASP A 78 -25.34 4.85 -0.99
N LYS A 79 -25.50 5.37 -2.20
CA LYS A 79 -26.70 5.14 -3.00
C LYS A 79 -26.91 3.65 -3.27
N LEU A 80 -25.83 2.93 -3.59
CA LEU A 80 -25.86 1.48 -3.81
C LEU A 80 -26.25 0.73 -2.53
N LEU A 81 -25.67 1.12 -1.41
CA LEU A 81 -25.91 0.54 -0.10
C LEU A 81 -27.23 1.02 0.53
N GLY A 82 -27.91 2.00 -0.06
CA GLY A 82 -29.14 2.58 0.49
C GLY A 82 -28.91 3.28 1.82
N ILE A 83 -27.71 3.84 1.98
CA ILE A 83 -27.22 4.50 3.18
C ILE A 83 -27.75 5.95 3.22
N ASP A 84 -28.23 6.38 4.37
CA ASP A 84 -28.66 7.76 4.65
C ASP A 84 -27.70 8.40 5.67
N ARG A 85 -26.80 9.27 5.18
CA ARG A 85 -25.78 9.97 5.98
C ARG A 85 -26.35 10.94 7.02
N ASN A 86 -27.64 11.28 6.94
CA ASN A 86 -28.25 12.22 7.91
C ASN A 86 -28.58 11.56 9.26
N LYS A 87 -28.28 10.27 9.44
CA LYS A 87 -28.53 9.54 10.69
C LYS A 87 -27.26 9.49 11.56
N PRO A 88 -27.33 9.82 12.86
CA PRO A 88 -26.16 9.96 13.72
C PRO A 88 -25.40 8.66 14.04
N ASP A 89 -26.03 7.48 13.94
CA ASP A 89 -25.35 6.19 14.13
C ASP A 89 -24.49 5.75 12.91
N HIS A 90 -24.42 6.60 11.89
CA HIS A 90 -23.92 6.24 10.57
C HIS A 90 -22.40 6.38 10.42
N ASP A 91 -21.83 7.44 10.99
CA ASP A 91 -20.39 7.75 10.84
C ASP A 91 -19.51 6.60 11.34
N PHE A 92 -19.93 5.94 12.42
CA PHE A 92 -19.19 4.81 12.99
C PHE A 92 -19.21 3.56 12.09
N PHE A 93 -20.34 3.28 11.42
CA PHE A 93 -20.46 2.11 10.55
C PHE A 93 -19.64 2.26 9.27
N TRP A 94 -19.69 3.45 8.66
CA TRP A 94 -18.95 3.72 7.43
C TRP A 94 -17.45 3.72 7.66
N ASP A 95 -16.99 4.46 8.70
CA ASP A 95 -15.58 4.51 9.07
C ASP A 95 -15.00 3.13 9.37
N SER A 96 -15.74 2.30 10.10
CA SER A 96 -15.25 0.96 10.45
C SER A 96 -15.30 -0.05 9.30
N SER A 97 -16.16 0.17 8.30
CA SER A 97 -16.43 -0.80 7.22
C SER A 97 -15.59 -0.58 5.96
N PHE A 98 -15.16 0.65 5.70
CA PHE A 98 -14.49 1.01 4.44
C PHE A 98 -13.21 1.82 4.63
N HIS A 99 -13.06 2.59 5.72
CA HIS A 99 -11.79 3.22 6.03
C HIS A 99 -10.80 2.20 6.63
N SER A 100 -9.50 2.47 6.47
CA SER A 100 -8.41 1.59 6.94
C SER A 100 -8.40 0.20 6.28
N ARG A 101 -8.88 0.10 5.04
CA ARG A 101 -9.00 -1.17 4.31
C ARG A 101 -8.45 -1.07 2.90
N ILE A 102 -7.72 -2.11 2.50
CA ILE A 102 -7.37 -2.39 1.10
C ILE A 102 -8.11 -3.64 0.68
N MET A 103 -8.78 -3.59 -0.46
CA MET A 103 -9.57 -4.70 -0.97
C MET A 103 -9.15 -5.03 -2.40
N ILE A 104 -8.75 -6.28 -2.63
CA ILE A 104 -8.50 -6.82 -3.97
C ILE A 104 -9.55 -7.89 -4.22
N ILE A 105 -10.41 -7.65 -5.20
CA ILE A 105 -11.57 -8.48 -5.49
C ILE A 105 -11.66 -8.65 -7.00
N ASP A 106 -12.03 -9.84 -7.44
CA ASP A 106 -12.33 -10.11 -8.84
C ASP A 106 -13.41 -9.16 -9.35
N SER A 107 -13.19 -8.54 -10.52
CA SER A 107 -14.11 -7.53 -11.07
C SER A 107 -15.56 -8.01 -11.17
N ASP A 108 -15.74 -9.28 -11.54
CA ASP A 108 -17.04 -9.91 -11.73
C ASP A 108 -17.76 -10.14 -10.38
N SER A 109 -17.01 -10.18 -9.28
CA SER A 109 -17.50 -10.43 -7.92
C SER A 109 -17.69 -9.15 -7.10
N ALA A 110 -17.01 -8.05 -7.45
CA ALA A 110 -16.96 -6.82 -6.67
C ALA A 110 -18.35 -6.30 -6.26
N MET A 111 -19.26 -6.17 -7.22
CA MET A 111 -20.62 -5.64 -6.95
C MET A 111 -21.49 -6.58 -6.11
N ASN A 112 -21.30 -7.90 -6.23
CA ASN A 112 -22.06 -8.87 -5.45
C ASN A 112 -21.58 -8.89 -3.99
N ILE A 113 -20.28 -8.77 -3.76
CA ILE A 113 -19.70 -8.68 -2.41
C ILE A 113 -20.16 -7.41 -1.71
N ILE A 114 -20.11 -6.25 -2.38
CA ILE A 114 -20.58 -4.99 -1.80
C ILE A 114 -22.06 -5.12 -1.40
N LYS A 115 -22.89 -5.76 -2.22
CA LYS A 115 -24.29 -6.04 -1.87
C LYS A 115 -24.43 -7.01 -0.70
N GLN A 116 -23.62 -8.05 -0.59
CA GLN A 116 -23.68 -9.00 0.53
C GLN A 116 -23.34 -8.33 1.85
N TRP A 117 -22.33 -7.47 1.87
CA TRP A 117 -21.95 -6.70 3.06
C TRP A 117 -23.06 -5.76 3.55
N LYS A 118 -23.90 -5.24 2.65
CA LYS A 118 -25.11 -4.49 3.02
C LYS A 118 -26.03 -5.30 3.94
N PHE A 119 -26.16 -6.62 3.71
CA PHE A 119 -27.11 -7.48 4.39
C PHE A 119 -26.49 -8.33 5.51
N ASN A 120 -25.17 -8.55 5.47
CA ASN A 120 -24.44 -9.32 6.48
C ASN A 120 -23.14 -8.59 6.86
N THR A 121 -23.23 -7.73 7.89
CA THR A 121 -22.13 -6.90 8.39
C THR A 121 -21.19 -7.67 9.31
N THR A 122 -21.53 -8.91 9.69
CA THR A 122 -20.80 -9.71 10.68
C THR A 122 -19.36 -10.00 10.25
N GLU A 123 -19.11 -10.17 8.94
CA GLU A 123 -17.76 -10.37 8.39
C GLU A 123 -16.92 -9.09 8.42
N LEU A 124 -17.54 -7.92 8.18
CA LEU A 124 -16.87 -6.62 8.30
C LEU A 124 -16.57 -6.25 9.76
N ASN A 125 -17.41 -6.73 10.69
CA ASN A 125 -17.32 -6.49 12.12
C ASN A 125 -16.50 -7.53 12.88
N GLN A 126 -15.82 -8.46 12.19
CA GLN A 126 -14.92 -9.39 12.86
C GLN A 126 -13.83 -8.65 13.66
N PRO A 127 -13.43 -9.19 14.84
CA PRO A 127 -12.46 -8.55 15.71
C PRO A 127 -11.14 -8.25 14.99
N GLN A 128 -10.50 -7.15 15.41
CA GLN A 128 -9.30 -6.52 14.83
C GLN A 128 -8.06 -7.43 14.70
N GLU A 129 -8.14 -8.68 15.17
CA GLU A 129 -7.02 -9.63 15.22
C GLU A 129 -6.69 -10.24 13.85
N LYS A 130 -7.65 -10.29 12.92
CA LYS A 130 -7.40 -10.77 11.55
C LYS A 130 -7.12 -9.60 10.62
N VAL A 131 -5.84 -9.43 10.30
CA VAL A 131 -5.38 -8.41 9.37
C VAL A 131 -5.77 -8.74 7.92
N PHE A 132 -5.75 -10.03 7.58
CA PHE A 132 -6.21 -10.54 6.29
C PHE A 132 -7.45 -11.38 6.47
N ILE A 133 -8.45 -11.16 5.62
CA ILE A 133 -9.62 -12.03 5.56
C ILE A 133 -9.99 -12.28 4.10
N ASP A 134 -10.23 -13.55 3.80
CA ASP A 134 -10.62 -14.01 2.48
C ASP A 134 -11.99 -13.46 2.13
N THR A 135 -12.10 -12.87 0.96
CA THR A 135 -13.40 -12.48 0.43
C THR A 135 -13.96 -13.65 -0.37
N ARG A 136 -15.17 -14.09 0.00
CA ARG A 136 -15.82 -15.26 -0.60
C ARG A 136 -17.14 -14.88 -1.27
N ASN A 137 -17.49 -15.59 -2.34
CA ASN A 137 -18.79 -15.43 -3.00
C ASN A 137 -19.87 -16.33 -2.38
N GLU A 138 -21.10 -16.28 -2.90
CA GLU A 138 -22.25 -17.08 -2.40
C GLU A 138 -22.03 -18.58 -2.47
N SER A 139 -21.16 -19.02 -3.38
CA SER A 139 -20.75 -20.42 -3.53
C SER A 139 -19.57 -20.79 -2.63
N ASN A 140 -19.16 -19.92 -1.70
CA ASN A 140 -18.04 -20.07 -0.77
C ASN A 140 -16.66 -20.15 -1.45
N ASN A 141 -16.54 -19.73 -2.71
CA ASN A 141 -15.28 -19.66 -3.43
C ASN A 141 -14.53 -18.38 -3.05
N ARG A 142 -13.21 -18.46 -2.89
CA ARG A 142 -12.35 -17.30 -2.69
C ARG A 142 -12.31 -16.48 -3.98
N VAL A 143 -12.61 -15.19 -3.87
CA VAL A 143 -12.74 -14.24 -4.99
C VAL A 143 -11.98 -12.94 -4.72
N GLY A 144 -11.23 -12.90 -3.63
CA GLY A 144 -10.49 -11.73 -3.22
C GLY A 144 -9.87 -11.87 -1.84
N LEU A 145 -9.21 -10.80 -1.44
CA LEU A 145 -8.58 -10.62 -0.15
C LEU A 145 -8.81 -9.18 0.28
N HIS A 146 -9.09 -8.98 1.56
CA HIS A 146 -8.98 -7.66 2.16
C HIS A 146 -7.89 -7.62 3.23
N LEU A 147 -7.31 -6.44 3.38
CA LEU A 147 -6.40 -6.05 4.42
C LEU A 147 -7.11 -5.00 5.28
N ARG A 148 -7.14 -5.17 6.59
CA ARG A 148 -7.66 -4.17 7.54
C ARG A 148 -6.56 -3.74 8.50
N THR A 149 -6.34 -2.44 8.62
CA THR A 149 -5.39 -1.86 9.58
C THR A 149 -6.14 -1.21 10.74
N PRO A 150 -5.84 -1.55 12.01
CA PRO A 150 -6.62 -1.06 13.16
C PRO A 150 -6.30 0.40 13.53
N LYS A 151 -5.19 0.97 13.03
CA LYS A 151 -4.72 2.33 13.28
C LYS A 151 -3.94 2.83 12.05
N PRO A 152 -4.61 3.24 10.97
CA PRO A 152 -3.91 3.87 9.87
C PRO A 152 -3.36 5.22 10.35
N ASP A 153 -2.05 5.41 10.26
CA ASP A 153 -1.44 6.73 10.44
C ASP A 153 -0.34 6.89 9.39
N TYR A 154 -0.56 7.82 8.46
CA TYR A 154 0.34 8.06 7.33
C TYR A 154 0.60 6.82 6.44
N GLU A 155 -0.47 6.24 5.88
CA GLU A 155 -0.40 5.08 5.00
C GLU A 155 0.27 5.40 3.65
N LEU A 156 1.17 4.52 3.18
CA LEU A 156 1.78 4.58 1.86
C LEU A 156 1.56 3.28 1.12
N ALA A 157 1.63 3.31 -0.21
CA ALA A 157 1.67 2.07 -0.98
C ALA A 157 2.41 2.20 -2.30
N TRP A 158 2.68 1.03 -2.89
CA TRP A 158 3.23 0.89 -4.24
C TRP A 158 2.36 -0.14 -4.96
N LEU A 159 1.68 0.32 -6.00
CA LEU A 159 0.94 -0.53 -6.93
C LEU A 159 1.92 -1.00 -8.00
N VAL A 160 2.08 -2.31 -8.14
CA VAL A 160 3.05 -2.92 -9.05
C VAL A 160 2.31 -3.60 -10.17
N PHE A 161 2.61 -3.17 -11.40
CA PHE A 161 2.04 -3.68 -12.63
C PHE A 161 3.03 -4.59 -13.34
N SER A 162 2.50 -5.47 -14.20
CA SER A 162 3.29 -6.42 -14.98
C SER A 162 4.24 -5.76 -15.98
N SER A 163 3.93 -4.53 -16.41
CA SER A 163 4.71 -3.74 -17.36
C SER A 163 4.36 -2.24 -17.23
N ASP A 164 5.01 -1.39 -18.02
CA ASP A 164 4.72 0.05 -18.12
C ASP A 164 3.68 0.39 -19.19
N GLN A 165 3.02 -0.62 -19.75
CA GLN A 165 2.05 -0.46 -20.85
C GLN A 165 0.62 -0.19 -20.31
N PRO A 166 -0.26 0.47 -21.09
CA PRO A 166 -1.62 0.81 -20.65
C PRO A 166 -2.52 -0.37 -20.30
N ASP A 167 -2.26 -1.54 -20.87
CA ASP A 167 -2.99 -2.80 -20.65
C ASP A 167 -2.33 -3.69 -19.59
N SER A 168 -1.39 -3.14 -18.82
CA SER A 168 -0.68 -3.87 -17.77
C SER A 168 -1.62 -4.32 -16.65
N GLU A 169 -1.37 -5.53 -16.15
CA GLU A 169 -2.14 -6.11 -15.05
C GLU A 169 -1.49 -5.72 -13.71
N LEU A 170 -2.31 -5.40 -12.71
CA LEU A 170 -1.83 -5.25 -11.33
C LEU A 170 -1.40 -6.62 -10.81
N ILE A 171 -0.13 -6.74 -10.40
CA ILE A 171 0.45 -8.00 -9.90
C ILE A 171 0.72 -7.96 -8.40
N ALA A 172 0.87 -6.77 -7.80
CA ALA A 172 1.02 -6.62 -6.37
C ALA A 172 0.66 -5.22 -5.85
N ILE A 173 0.39 -5.18 -4.56
CA ILE A 173 0.29 -3.98 -3.73
C ILE A 173 1.25 -4.18 -2.57
N VAL A 174 2.26 -3.32 -2.47
CA VAL A 174 3.05 -3.19 -1.23
C VAL A 174 2.42 -2.06 -0.44
N TYR A 175 1.93 -2.36 0.75
CA TYR A 175 1.30 -1.39 1.63
C TYR A 175 2.16 -1.19 2.87
N ASP A 176 2.45 0.06 3.18
CA ASP A 176 3.16 0.47 4.38
C ASP A 176 2.22 1.28 5.29
N GLY A 177 1.85 0.65 6.41
CA GLY A 177 0.96 1.24 7.40
C GLY A 177 1.64 2.06 8.49
N ASN A 178 2.96 2.23 8.47
CA ASN A 178 3.70 2.99 9.51
C ASN A 178 4.64 4.04 8.93
N TYR A 179 4.48 4.42 7.65
CA TYR A 179 5.25 5.50 7.02
C TYR A 179 6.77 5.28 7.00
N THR A 180 7.22 4.03 7.01
CA THR A 180 8.63 3.62 6.91
C THR A 180 9.22 3.94 5.54
N SER A 181 8.36 4.01 4.52
CA SER A 181 8.72 4.28 3.12
C SER A 181 9.61 3.22 2.50
N LEU A 182 9.56 2.01 3.07
CA LEU A 182 10.45 0.89 2.74
C LEU A 182 11.92 1.26 2.90
N ASP A 183 12.22 2.14 3.86
CA ASP A 183 13.57 2.52 4.21
C ASP A 183 14.15 1.61 5.29
N GLY A 184 15.45 1.33 5.22
CA GLY A 184 16.13 0.38 6.09
C GLY A 184 16.18 -1.06 5.58
N GLN A 185 16.59 -1.98 6.47
CA GLN A 185 16.57 -3.42 6.22
C GLN A 185 15.12 -3.89 6.11
N ILE A 186 14.83 -4.75 5.13
CA ILE A 186 13.49 -5.34 4.95
C ILE A 186 13.58 -6.86 5.10
N ILE A 187 12.72 -7.42 5.95
CA ILE A 187 12.65 -8.85 6.24
C ILE A 187 11.27 -9.38 5.85
N LEU A 188 11.23 -10.48 5.10
CA LEU A 188 10.01 -11.21 4.75
C LEU A 188 10.26 -12.71 4.99
N ASP A 189 9.42 -13.37 5.78
CA ASP A 189 9.55 -14.80 6.11
C ASP A 189 10.97 -15.20 6.56
N GLU A 190 11.58 -14.38 7.43
CA GLU A 190 12.96 -14.55 7.93
C GLU A 190 14.07 -14.37 6.87
N GLU A 191 13.73 -14.02 5.63
CA GLU A 191 14.67 -13.69 4.55
C GLU A 191 14.93 -12.18 4.50
N ASP A 192 16.22 -11.80 4.41
CA ASP A 192 16.65 -10.43 4.13
C ASP A 192 16.34 -10.05 2.68
N VAL A 193 15.25 -9.31 2.48
CA VAL A 193 14.86 -8.78 1.17
C VAL A 193 15.77 -7.62 0.77
N VAL A 194 15.99 -6.70 1.70
CA VAL A 194 16.99 -5.63 1.61
C VAL A 194 17.92 -5.80 2.80
N SER A 195 19.19 -6.11 2.52
CA SER A 195 20.17 -6.33 3.58
C SER A 195 20.67 -5.01 4.18
N TRP A 196 21.25 -5.07 5.38
CA TRP A 196 21.94 -3.92 5.98
C TRP A 196 23.03 -3.34 5.09
N HIS A 197 23.79 -4.21 4.40
CA HIS A 197 24.85 -3.78 3.51
C HIS A 197 24.29 -2.97 2.33
N GLU A 198 23.20 -3.44 1.72
CA GLU A 198 22.52 -2.72 0.64
C GLU A 198 21.96 -1.37 1.11
N TYR A 199 21.38 -1.33 2.31
CA TYR A 199 20.90 -0.10 2.92
C TYR A 199 22.04 0.91 3.17
N GLU A 200 23.15 0.47 3.79
CA GLU A 200 24.32 1.32 4.03
C GLU A 200 24.89 1.91 2.74
N LEU A 201 24.97 1.11 1.67
CA LEU A 201 25.42 1.58 0.36
C LEU A 201 24.49 2.66 -0.22
N LYS A 202 23.17 2.49 -0.07
CA LYS A 202 22.17 3.47 -0.51
C LYS A 202 22.30 4.79 0.23
N GLU A 203 22.47 4.74 1.55
CA GLU A 203 22.66 5.93 2.39
C GLU A 203 23.94 6.69 2.04
N GLN A 204 25.05 5.97 1.82
CA GLN A 204 26.31 6.56 1.39
C GLN A 204 26.18 7.23 0.02
N GLU A 205 25.47 6.61 -0.92
CA GLU A 205 25.22 7.19 -2.23
C GLU A 205 24.37 8.47 -2.14
N LEU A 206 23.30 8.46 -1.36
CA LEU A 206 22.44 9.63 -1.13
C LEU A 206 23.21 10.78 -0.50
N ALA A 207 24.01 10.50 0.54
CA ALA A 207 24.87 11.49 1.17
C ALA A 207 25.84 12.12 0.17
N ARG A 208 26.46 11.31 -0.71
CA ARG A 208 27.35 11.79 -1.77
C ARG A 208 26.61 12.69 -2.77
N ARG A 209 25.45 12.27 -3.26
CA ARG A 209 24.63 13.05 -4.21
C ARG A 209 24.21 14.40 -3.61
N ASN A 210 23.77 14.41 -2.36
CA ASN A 210 23.38 15.64 -1.66
C ASN A 210 24.56 16.60 -1.46
N ALA A 211 25.75 16.08 -1.12
CA ALA A 211 26.96 16.88 -1.02
C ALA A 211 27.36 17.51 -2.36
N ASP A 212 27.22 16.77 -3.47
CA ASP A 212 27.50 17.27 -4.81
C ASP A 212 26.50 18.36 -5.23
N LEU A 213 25.20 18.17 -4.94
CA LEU A 213 24.17 19.19 -5.17
C LEU A 213 24.43 20.47 -4.37
N LEU A 214 24.81 20.37 -3.09
CA LEU A 214 25.15 21.55 -2.27
C LEU A 214 26.34 22.32 -2.85
N LYS A 215 27.40 21.63 -3.31
CA LYS A 215 28.54 22.28 -3.99
C LYS A 215 28.09 22.99 -5.26
N GLN A 216 27.25 22.37 -6.07
CA GLN A 216 26.70 22.98 -7.29
C GLN A 216 25.90 24.24 -6.97
N MET A 217 25.00 24.20 -5.97
CA MET A 217 24.23 25.37 -5.53
C MET A 217 25.12 26.51 -5.02
N GLN A 218 26.14 26.20 -4.22
CA GLN A 218 27.10 27.21 -3.75
C GLN A 218 27.90 27.84 -4.89
N SER A 219 28.28 27.06 -5.89
CA SER A 219 28.96 27.56 -7.08
C SER A 219 28.05 28.43 -7.96
N ALA A 220 26.78 28.05 -8.13
CA ALA A 220 25.79 28.82 -8.88
C ALA A 220 25.39 30.13 -8.18
N GLY A 221 25.35 30.13 -6.83
CA GLY A 221 25.14 31.33 -6.03
C GLY A 221 26.26 32.36 -6.14
N ARG A 222 27.52 31.92 -6.33
CA ARG A 222 28.67 32.82 -6.55
C ARG A 222 28.64 33.51 -7.92
N TYR A 223 27.97 32.93 -8.93
CA TYR A 223 27.83 33.54 -10.26
C TYR A 223 26.75 34.62 -10.35
N ARG A 224 25.88 34.79 -9.34
CA ARG A 224 24.84 35.84 -9.31
C ARG A 224 25.28 37.15 -8.64
N HIS A 225 26.53 37.25 -8.22
CA HIS A 225 27.08 38.42 -7.52
C HIS A 225 28.34 39.02 -8.18
N ASN A 226 28.62 38.65 -9.44
CA ASN A 226 29.61 39.33 -10.28
C ASN A 226 28.92 40.03 -11.46
#